data_AF-A0A7C7W2X9-F1
#
_entry.id   AF-A0A7C7W2X9-F1
#
_cell.length_a   1.000
_cell.length_b   1.000
_cell.length_c   1.000
_cell.angle_alpha   90.00
_cell.angle_beta   90.00
_cell.angle_gamma   90.00
#
_symmetry.space_group_name_H-M   'P 1'
#
loop_
_entity.id
_entity.type
_entity.pdbx_description
1 polymer ?
#
loop_
_entity_poly.entity_id
_entity_poly.type
_entity_poly.pdbx_seq_one_letter_code
_entity_poly.pdbx_strand_id
1 'polypeptide(L)'
;MRERGPDTGGSGDHHDPPLRPGGRAGGCPGGAQEGRYKRPDNGQPGLRGLERGDGHHRRIRGGDLRRHPGSGSPGQRDPGSDPGPRPVNVLRGFPGLVIDTEWADRVTTGPYDAYTPKQRAALAEANPYSFLHVTRSQEDVAADQRDDIDGLLTGCAAAMQRIYDAGAYVEHEEPSLFLYRMEVGDHSQTGILGVVPVTNSDDRRILRHESVRPGRADLLTRHLLEVGMSSSPISLTYRTDEALDSVIASCTADQPILKSTSEGVHQTVWAAAGEDADALINAMGDRTLYVTDGHHRLAAAEEARNRVAPTHPDHPLQWTEAVLFPDAEMLVLPFHRRVGDRAGRSSEAIIEALSECGPLQPRADAEDARPIGPGMVGVYVGGRWFSLELPAAIGSRAVDRLDVSRLQDGILAPAFGITDPGRDPMIDYIPEPVGLAALVRRCDADDRVGFVVHATSVAELMAVADGNDLMPPKSSYFEPKPRSGVFVRRLDREGPTGAAPT
;
A
#
# COMPACT_ATOMS: atom_id res chain seq x y z
N MET A 1 5.52 -37.32 -40.48
CA MET A 1 6.21 -37.30 -41.79
C MET A 1 5.19 -37.22 -42.92
N ARG A 2 4.93 -36.01 -43.43
CA ARG A 2 4.53 -35.66 -44.81
C ARG A 2 4.28 -34.15 -44.83
N GLU A 3 5.00 -33.44 -45.69
CA GLU A 3 5.01 -31.98 -45.69
C GLU A 3 3.77 -31.36 -46.33
N ARG A 4 3.52 -30.09 -46.02
CA ARG A 4 2.88 -29.15 -46.94
C ARG A 4 3.72 -27.87 -47.02
N GLY A 5 4.36 -27.70 -48.17
CA GLY A 5 4.93 -26.45 -48.63
C GLY A 5 3.86 -25.55 -49.30
N PRO A 6 4.28 -24.40 -49.84
CA PRO A 6 3.65 -23.13 -49.46
C PRO A 6 2.76 -22.52 -50.54
N ASP A 7 1.87 -21.63 -50.11
CA ASP A 7 1.10 -20.74 -50.99
C ASP A 7 1.55 -19.28 -50.83
N THR A 8 1.45 -18.51 -51.91
CA THR A 8 2.14 -17.22 -52.08
C THR A 8 1.20 -16.06 -52.37
N GLY A 9 1.54 -14.87 -51.85
CA GLY A 9 1.19 -13.58 -52.46
C GLY A 9 0.05 -12.80 -51.80
N GLY A 10 0.15 -11.47 -51.80
CA GLY A 10 -0.94 -10.57 -51.38
C GLY A 10 -0.51 -9.23 -50.76
N SER A 11 0.34 -8.45 -51.42
CA SER A 11 0.60 -7.04 -51.03
C SER A 11 -0.58 -6.13 -51.41
N GLY A 12 -1.00 -5.22 -50.53
CA GLY A 12 -2.03 -4.23 -50.83
C GLY A 12 -1.94 -2.98 -49.94
N ASP A 13 -1.32 -1.93 -50.46
CA ASP A 13 -1.39 -0.58 -49.89
C ASP A 13 -2.71 0.11 -50.25
N HIS A 14 -3.39 0.71 -49.26
CA HIS A 14 -4.34 1.78 -49.54
C HIS A 14 -4.17 2.95 -48.55
N HIS A 15 -3.84 4.11 -49.13
CA HIS A 15 -3.88 5.41 -48.48
C HIS A 15 -5.32 5.86 -48.24
N ASP A 16 -5.57 6.52 -47.11
CA ASP A 16 -6.72 7.41 -46.92
C ASP A 16 -6.24 8.87 -46.70
N PRO A 17 -6.99 9.89 -47.17
CA PRO A 17 -6.50 11.27 -47.29
C PRO A 17 -6.82 12.18 -46.07
N PRO A 18 -6.08 13.30 -45.88
CA PRO A 18 -6.31 14.23 -44.78
C PRO A 18 -7.35 15.30 -45.11
N LEU A 19 -8.28 15.56 -44.18
CA LEU A 19 -9.20 16.71 -44.24
C LEU A 19 -8.70 17.89 -43.39
N ARG A 20 -8.82 19.09 -43.95
CA ARG A 20 -8.28 20.36 -43.43
C ARG A 20 -9.28 21.12 -42.53
N PRO A 21 -8.81 22.04 -41.67
CA PRO A 21 -9.65 22.85 -40.80
C PRO A 21 -10.32 24.02 -41.54
N GLY A 22 -11.50 24.43 -41.08
CA GLY A 22 -12.17 25.67 -41.46
C GLY A 22 -12.51 26.50 -40.22
N GLY A 23 -12.49 27.83 -40.33
CA GLY A 23 -12.82 28.71 -39.20
C GLY A 23 -13.27 30.11 -39.60
N ARG A 24 -13.70 30.88 -38.58
CA ARG A 24 -14.10 32.32 -38.59
C ARG A 24 -15.49 32.62 -39.22
N ALA A 25 -16.25 33.62 -38.74
CA ALA A 25 -16.13 34.49 -37.55
C ALA A 25 -17.45 35.26 -37.26
N GLY A 26 -17.50 35.94 -36.09
CA GLY A 26 -18.48 37.00 -35.76
C GLY A 26 -19.29 36.68 -34.48
N GLY A 27 -19.51 37.59 -33.53
CA GLY A 27 -18.98 38.95 -33.32
C GLY A 27 -19.52 39.55 -32.02
N CYS A 28 -18.75 40.40 -31.33
CA CYS A 28 -19.21 41.11 -30.11
C CYS A 28 -20.04 42.36 -30.50
N PRO A 29 -20.93 42.89 -29.61
CA PRO A 29 -20.43 43.83 -28.60
C PRO A 29 -21.20 43.90 -27.25
N GLY A 30 -20.46 44.23 -26.18
CA GLY A 30 -20.86 45.21 -25.17
C GLY A 30 -21.81 44.79 -24.03
N GLY A 31 -21.52 45.30 -22.82
CA GLY A 31 -22.48 45.31 -21.69
C GLY A 31 -21.88 44.86 -20.35
N ALA A 32 -21.21 45.77 -19.64
CA ALA A 32 -20.83 45.53 -18.24
C ALA A 32 -22.00 45.85 -17.29
N GLN A 33 -22.29 44.96 -16.34
CA GLN A 33 -23.03 45.32 -15.12
C GLN A 33 -22.70 44.36 -13.96
N GLU A 34 -22.36 44.93 -12.81
CA GLU A 34 -22.05 44.19 -11.59
C GLU A 34 -23.32 43.63 -10.95
N GLY A 35 -23.54 42.32 -11.08
CA GLY A 35 -24.64 41.62 -10.42
C GLY A 35 -24.22 41.05 -9.07
N ARG A 36 -24.66 41.64 -7.95
CA ARG A 36 -24.59 41.01 -6.63
C ARG A 36 -25.42 39.72 -6.62
N TYR A 37 -24.78 38.55 -6.74
CA TYR A 37 -25.47 37.29 -6.47
C TYR A 37 -25.38 36.94 -4.98
N LYS A 38 -26.55 36.88 -4.32
CA LYS A 38 -26.65 36.39 -2.94
C LYS A 38 -26.36 34.89 -2.94
N ARG A 39 -25.63 34.40 -1.93
CA ARG A 39 -25.58 32.96 -1.63
C ARG A 39 -27.00 32.44 -1.40
N PRO A 40 -27.41 31.33 -2.04
CA PRO A 40 -28.49 30.50 -1.53
C PRO A 40 -28.05 29.87 -0.20
N ASP A 41 -28.94 29.92 0.78
CA ASP A 41 -28.77 29.25 2.06
C ASP A 41 -29.23 27.80 1.90
N ASN A 42 -28.28 26.92 1.55
CA ASN A 42 -28.53 25.48 1.40
C ASN A 42 -27.84 24.73 2.53
N GLY A 43 -28.56 24.55 3.64
CA GLY A 43 -28.17 23.57 4.65
C GLY A 43 -28.27 22.15 4.11
N GLN A 44 -27.19 21.38 4.26
CA GLN A 44 -27.22 19.92 4.29
C GLN A 44 -26.40 19.43 5.50
N PRO A 45 -26.75 18.26 6.08
CA PRO A 45 -26.21 17.85 7.36
C PRO A 45 -24.85 17.18 7.20
N GLY A 46 -23.78 17.92 7.53
CA GLY A 46 -22.52 17.29 7.96
C GLY A 46 -22.74 16.55 9.29
N LEU A 47 -22.05 15.42 9.46
CA LEU A 47 -22.16 14.55 10.64
C LEU A 47 -21.95 15.34 11.94
N ARG A 48 -23.03 15.50 12.73
CA ARG A 48 -22.94 15.94 14.13
C ARG A 48 -22.61 14.74 15.00
N GLY A 49 -21.51 14.81 15.77
CA GLY A 49 -21.14 13.73 16.70
C GLY A 49 -19.75 13.82 17.31
N LEU A 50 -18.82 14.61 16.73
CA LEU A 50 -17.45 14.75 17.23
C LEU A 50 -17.15 16.23 17.57
N GLU A 51 -17.66 16.69 18.72
CA GLU A 51 -17.40 18.05 19.20
C GLU A 51 -16.02 18.19 19.84
N ARG A 52 -15.36 19.34 19.60
CA ARG A 52 -14.04 19.68 20.14
C ARG A 52 -14.19 20.38 21.49
N GLY A 53 -13.43 19.95 22.49
CA GLY A 53 -13.33 20.65 23.78
C GLY A 53 -12.31 21.78 23.77
N ASP A 54 -12.77 23.03 23.85
CA ASP A 54 -11.88 24.21 23.92
C ASP A 54 -11.21 24.38 25.30
N GLY A 55 -9.89 24.22 25.34
CA GLY A 55 -9.07 24.39 26.55
C GLY A 55 -8.53 25.82 26.73
N HIS A 56 -9.10 26.60 27.66
CA HIS A 56 -8.60 27.93 28.03
C HIS A 56 -7.24 27.89 28.75
N HIS A 57 -6.15 28.28 28.08
CA HIS A 57 -4.85 28.50 28.73
C HIS A 57 -4.77 29.88 29.44
N ARG A 58 -4.77 29.86 30.78
CA ARG A 58 -4.38 31.02 31.62
C ARG A 58 -2.86 31.06 31.82
N ARG A 59 -2.21 32.17 31.44
CA ARG A 59 -0.82 32.46 31.79
C ARG A 59 -0.69 32.93 33.25
N ILE A 60 0.32 32.45 33.97
CA ILE A 60 0.88 33.11 35.16
C ILE A 60 2.39 33.30 34.95
N ARG A 61 2.91 34.46 35.37
CA ARG A 61 4.34 34.82 35.37
C ARG A 61 4.86 34.88 36.81
N GLY A 62 6.16 34.60 36.99
CA GLY A 62 6.99 35.24 38.02
C GLY A 62 7.73 34.28 38.95
N GLY A 63 9.03 34.53 39.16
CA GLY A 63 9.85 33.82 40.16
C GLY A 63 11.30 33.56 39.74
N ASP A 64 12.14 34.59 39.76
CA ASP A 64 13.62 34.47 39.59
C ASP A 64 14.28 34.24 40.97
N LEU A 65 15.26 33.33 41.09
CA LEU A 65 16.23 33.28 42.21
C LEU A 65 17.41 32.32 41.95
N ARG A 66 18.55 32.63 42.60
CA ARG A 66 19.91 32.09 42.31
C ARG A 66 20.66 32.04 43.66
N ARG A 67 21.54 31.10 44.04
CA ARG A 67 22.48 30.16 43.37
C ARG A 67 22.38 28.75 44.04
N HIS A 68 23.29 27.75 44.00
CA HIS A 68 24.70 27.54 43.57
C HIS A 68 24.94 26.01 43.34
N PRO A 69 26.09 25.50 42.84
CA PRO A 69 26.24 24.09 42.46
C PRO A 69 26.66 23.15 43.61
N GLY A 70 26.23 21.88 43.53
CA GLY A 70 26.60 20.81 44.47
C GLY A 70 26.75 19.45 43.78
N SER A 71 27.85 18.77 44.12
CA SER A 71 28.27 17.40 43.79
C SER A 71 27.18 16.39 43.44
N GLY A 72 27.37 15.65 42.34
CA GLY A 72 26.56 14.48 41.99
C GLY A 72 27.00 13.19 42.70
N SER A 73 26.03 12.30 42.89
CA SER A 73 26.18 10.86 43.15
C SER A 73 25.01 10.14 42.44
N PRO A 74 25.20 8.89 41.97
CA PRO A 74 24.27 8.28 41.01
C PRO A 74 22.93 7.90 41.66
N GLY A 75 21.85 8.48 41.13
CA GLY A 75 20.49 8.26 41.62
C GLY A 75 19.94 6.88 41.27
N GLN A 76 19.03 6.41 42.14
CA GLN A 76 18.21 5.23 41.91
C GLN A 76 17.43 5.35 40.59
N ARG A 77 17.24 4.21 39.90
CA ARG A 77 16.27 4.14 38.81
C ARG A 77 14.88 4.22 39.41
N ASP A 78 14.08 5.20 38.99
CA ASP A 78 12.63 5.13 39.18
C ASP A 78 12.13 3.84 38.50
N PRO A 79 11.33 2.99 39.18
CA PRO A 79 10.56 1.97 38.50
C PRO A 79 9.50 2.71 37.67
N GLY A 80 9.64 2.64 36.34
CA GLY A 80 8.68 3.26 35.43
C GLY A 80 7.26 2.81 35.74
N SER A 81 6.31 3.73 35.56
CA SER A 81 4.88 3.46 35.73
C SER A 81 4.48 2.21 34.94
N ASP A 82 4.06 1.17 35.67
CA ASP A 82 3.56 -0.07 35.09
C ASP A 82 2.34 0.25 34.21
N PRO A 83 2.40 0.06 32.88
CA PRO A 83 1.22 0.24 32.04
C PRO A 83 0.24 -0.88 32.41
N GLY A 84 -0.94 -0.49 32.90
CA GLY A 84 -1.98 -1.41 33.37
C GLY A 84 -2.35 -2.49 32.34
N PRO A 85 -3.09 -3.54 32.78
CA PRO A 85 -3.27 -4.78 32.01
C PRO A 85 -3.63 -4.49 30.56
N ARG A 86 -2.70 -4.85 29.67
CA ARG A 86 -2.77 -4.61 28.23
C ARG A 86 -3.91 -5.47 27.64
N PRO A 87 -4.59 -5.04 26.57
CA PRO A 87 -5.58 -5.88 25.91
C PRO A 87 -4.94 -7.21 25.51
N VAL A 88 -5.61 -8.31 25.87
CA VAL A 88 -5.05 -9.66 25.86
C VAL A 88 -4.82 -10.20 24.44
N ASN A 89 -5.55 -9.67 23.45
CA ASN A 89 -5.48 -10.09 22.05
C ASN A 89 -5.24 -8.90 21.11
N VAL A 90 -4.47 -9.10 20.02
CA VAL A 90 -4.21 -8.07 18.99
C VAL A 90 -5.26 -7.98 17.89
N LEU A 91 -6.26 -8.87 17.90
CA LEU A 91 -7.29 -9.00 16.87
C LEU A 91 -8.70 -8.92 17.49
N ARG A 92 -9.62 -8.28 16.78
CA ARG A 92 -11.04 -8.16 17.15
C ARG A 92 -11.93 -8.25 15.90
N GLY A 93 -13.11 -8.86 16.03
CA GLY A 93 -14.17 -8.79 15.01
C GLY A 93 -14.84 -7.42 14.92
N PHE A 94 -15.49 -7.13 13.79
CA PHE A 94 -16.17 -5.86 13.53
C PHE A 94 -17.47 -6.09 12.71
N PRO A 95 -18.46 -5.18 12.79
CA PRO A 95 -19.71 -5.28 12.02
C PRO A 95 -19.45 -4.89 10.55
N GLY A 96 -18.78 -5.77 9.83
CA GLY A 96 -18.24 -5.54 8.51
C GLY A 96 -19.26 -5.62 7.37
N LEU A 97 -18.93 -4.98 6.27
CA LEU A 97 -19.61 -5.14 4.98
C LEU A 97 -18.75 -6.01 4.08
N VAL A 98 -19.36 -7.03 3.46
CA VAL A 98 -18.71 -7.85 2.42
C VAL A 98 -19.43 -7.60 1.10
N ILE A 99 -18.68 -7.43 0.02
CA ILE A 99 -19.28 -7.19 -1.30
C ILE A 99 -20.16 -8.38 -1.70
N ASP A 100 -21.35 -8.10 -2.20
CA ASP A 100 -22.21 -9.14 -2.76
C ASP A 100 -21.58 -9.74 -4.03
N THR A 101 -21.77 -11.05 -4.23
CA THR A 101 -21.14 -11.77 -5.34
C THR A 101 -21.56 -11.23 -6.72
N GLU A 102 -22.80 -10.75 -6.88
CA GLU A 102 -23.28 -10.14 -8.14
C GLU A 102 -22.63 -8.77 -8.42
N TRP A 103 -22.09 -8.11 -7.39
CA TRP A 103 -21.46 -6.80 -7.48
C TRP A 103 -19.93 -6.84 -7.50
N ALA A 104 -19.31 -7.97 -7.13
CA ALA A 104 -17.86 -8.11 -6.98
C ALA A 104 -17.06 -7.61 -8.20
N ASP A 105 -17.38 -8.09 -9.41
CA ASP A 105 -16.69 -7.72 -10.66
C ASP A 105 -16.97 -6.27 -11.11
N ARG A 106 -18.06 -5.66 -10.60
CA ARG A 106 -18.49 -4.31 -10.95
C ARG A 106 -17.98 -3.25 -9.98
N VAL A 107 -17.83 -3.59 -8.71
CA VAL A 107 -17.40 -2.65 -7.67
C VAL A 107 -15.91 -2.77 -7.45
N THR A 108 -15.43 -3.96 -7.10
CA THR A 108 -14.06 -4.17 -6.60
C THR A 108 -13.03 -3.90 -7.70
N THR A 109 -11.86 -3.43 -7.29
CA THR A 109 -10.73 -3.20 -8.21
C THR A 109 -9.44 -3.79 -7.67
N GLY A 110 -8.47 -3.98 -8.55
CA GLY A 110 -7.11 -4.28 -8.15
C GLY A 110 -6.51 -3.15 -7.30
N PRO A 111 -5.30 -3.37 -6.75
CA PRO A 111 -4.60 -2.38 -5.94
C PRO A 111 -4.46 -1.05 -6.67
N TYR A 112 -4.72 0.05 -5.97
CA TYR A 112 -4.65 1.40 -6.55
C TYR A 112 -3.30 1.70 -7.24
N ASP A 113 -2.20 1.12 -6.76
CA ASP A 113 -0.85 1.27 -7.30
C ASP A 113 -0.51 0.35 -8.50
N ALA A 114 -1.42 -0.54 -8.91
CA ALA A 114 -1.26 -1.37 -10.12
C ALA A 114 -1.54 -0.60 -11.42
N TYR A 115 -2.23 0.54 -11.35
CA TYR A 115 -2.68 1.31 -12.50
C TYR A 115 -1.99 2.68 -12.58
N THR A 116 -1.79 3.19 -13.81
CA THR A 116 -1.46 4.61 -14.00
C THR A 116 -2.70 5.51 -13.78
N PRO A 117 -2.55 6.81 -13.47
CA PRO A 117 -3.67 7.74 -13.35
C PRO A 117 -4.58 7.75 -14.60
N LYS A 118 -3.99 7.63 -15.80
CA LYS A 118 -4.75 7.53 -17.06
C LYS A 118 -5.59 6.25 -17.15
N GLN A 119 -5.06 5.11 -16.68
CA GLN A 119 -5.83 3.86 -16.62
C GLN A 119 -6.96 3.95 -15.59
N ARG A 120 -6.69 4.49 -14.39
CA ARG A 120 -7.75 4.67 -13.37
C ARG A 120 -8.86 5.58 -13.85
N ALA A 121 -8.53 6.69 -14.51
CA ALA A 121 -9.52 7.58 -15.10
C ALA A 121 -10.42 6.86 -16.12
N ALA A 122 -9.83 6.10 -17.05
CA ALA A 122 -10.58 5.34 -18.06
C ALA A 122 -11.47 4.22 -17.46
N LEU A 123 -10.95 3.49 -16.47
CA LEU A 123 -11.71 2.45 -15.75
C LEU A 123 -12.88 3.05 -14.95
N ALA A 124 -12.66 4.19 -14.31
CA ALA A 124 -13.70 4.90 -13.56
C ALA A 124 -14.75 5.53 -14.49
N GLU A 125 -14.36 6.10 -15.63
CA GLU A 125 -15.29 6.67 -16.61
C GLU A 125 -16.21 5.60 -17.23
N ALA A 126 -15.68 4.41 -17.52
CA ALA A 126 -16.46 3.29 -18.04
C ALA A 126 -17.46 2.69 -17.03
N ASN A 127 -17.29 2.93 -15.73
CA ASN A 127 -18.10 2.29 -14.68
C ASN A 127 -18.33 3.21 -13.47
N PRO A 128 -19.55 3.75 -13.26
CA PRO A 128 -19.86 4.70 -12.19
C PRO A 128 -19.85 4.09 -10.76
N TYR A 129 -19.80 2.75 -10.66
CA TYR A 129 -19.72 1.99 -9.40
C TYR A 129 -18.31 1.46 -9.10
N SER A 130 -17.32 1.71 -9.98
CA SER A 130 -15.94 1.31 -9.73
C SER A 130 -15.40 1.93 -8.44
N PHE A 131 -14.75 1.12 -7.60
CA PHE A 131 -14.15 1.57 -6.35
C PHE A 131 -13.04 2.63 -6.53
N LEU A 132 -12.56 2.84 -7.75
CA LEU A 132 -11.64 3.93 -8.12
C LEU A 132 -12.26 5.33 -8.00
N HIS A 133 -13.60 5.45 -7.95
CA HIS A 133 -14.25 6.72 -7.58
C HIS A 133 -14.18 6.98 -6.07
N VAL A 134 -14.08 5.94 -5.25
CA VAL A 134 -14.02 6.02 -3.78
C VAL A 134 -12.59 6.21 -3.28
N THR A 135 -11.63 5.57 -3.93
CA THR A 135 -10.20 5.60 -3.59
C THR A 135 -9.40 6.68 -4.36
N ARG A 136 -10.11 7.61 -5.02
CA ARG A 136 -9.51 8.65 -5.87
C ARG A 136 -8.54 9.54 -5.10
N SER A 137 -7.44 9.92 -5.73
CA SER A 137 -6.40 10.80 -5.18
C SER A 137 -6.18 12.06 -6.02
N GLN A 138 -5.36 12.99 -5.53
CA GLN A 138 -4.98 14.24 -6.22
C GLN A 138 -4.35 14.00 -7.61
N GLU A 139 -3.71 12.85 -7.84
CA GLU A 139 -3.10 12.53 -9.13
C GLU A 139 -4.12 12.12 -10.21
N ASP A 140 -5.36 11.77 -9.81
CA ASP A 140 -6.44 11.34 -10.70
C ASP A 140 -7.34 12.49 -11.17
N VAL A 141 -7.24 13.68 -10.55
CA VAL A 141 -8.01 14.88 -10.92
C VAL A 141 -7.22 15.81 -11.84
N ALA A 142 -7.95 16.70 -12.52
CA ALA A 142 -7.36 17.70 -13.41
C ALA A 142 -6.36 18.60 -12.64
N ALA A 143 -5.35 19.13 -13.34
CA ALA A 143 -4.22 19.82 -12.71
C ALA A 143 -4.63 21.07 -11.90
N ASP A 144 -5.71 21.73 -12.30
CA ASP A 144 -6.37 22.87 -11.66
C ASP A 144 -7.27 22.49 -10.47
N GLN A 145 -7.56 21.20 -10.27
CA GLN A 145 -8.39 20.67 -9.18
C GLN A 145 -7.56 19.98 -8.09
N ARG A 146 -6.25 19.83 -8.25
CA ARG A 146 -5.39 19.04 -7.34
C ARG A 146 -5.30 19.58 -5.92
N ASP A 147 -5.50 20.87 -5.76
CA ASP A 147 -5.47 21.55 -4.46
C ASP A 147 -6.87 21.59 -3.79
N ASP A 148 -7.94 21.21 -4.50
CA ASP A 148 -9.30 21.07 -3.96
C ASP A 148 -9.50 19.68 -3.31
N ILE A 149 -8.85 19.50 -2.15
CA ILE A 149 -8.97 18.27 -1.37
C ILE A 149 -10.40 18.06 -0.87
N ASP A 150 -11.10 19.14 -0.50
CA ASP A 150 -12.44 19.09 0.06
C ASP A 150 -13.45 18.62 -1.01
N GLY A 151 -13.34 19.13 -2.24
CA GLY A 151 -14.12 18.67 -3.38
C GLY A 151 -13.79 17.24 -3.80
N LEU A 152 -12.52 16.85 -3.77
CA LEU A 152 -12.07 15.46 -4.00
C LEU A 152 -12.73 14.49 -3.00
N LEU A 153 -12.63 14.76 -1.69
CA LEU A 153 -13.16 13.89 -0.65
C LEU A 153 -14.69 13.87 -0.62
N THR A 154 -15.34 15.01 -0.91
CA THR A 154 -16.80 15.05 -1.18
C THR A 154 -17.19 14.12 -2.33
N GLY A 155 -16.39 14.11 -3.41
CA GLY A 155 -16.55 13.20 -4.53
C GLY A 155 -16.40 11.72 -4.15
N CYS A 156 -15.41 11.39 -3.32
CA CYS A 156 -15.19 10.04 -2.78
C CYS A 156 -16.34 9.58 -1.87
N ALA A 157 -16.83 10.44 -0.98
CA ALA A 157 -17.98 10.16 -0.13
C ALA A 157 -19.26 9.94 -0.94
N ALA A 158 -19.54 10.82 -1.91
CA ALA A 158 -20.67 10.65 -2.82
C ALA A 158 -20.55 9.40 -3.70
N ALA A 159 -19.34 8.97 -4.06
CA ALA A 159 -19.10 7.70 -4.75
C ALA A 159 -19.41 6.50 -3.86
N MET A 160 -19.00 6.53 -2.59
CA MET A 160 -19.29 5.43 -1.65
C MET A 160 -20.78 5.33 -1.38
N GLN A 161 -21.46 6.46 -1.17
CA GLN A 161 -22.91 6.48 -0.97
C GLN A 161 -23.68 5.86 -2.16
N ARG A 162 -23.27 6.14 -3.41
CA ARG A 162 -23.87 5.49 -4.60
C ARG A 162 -23.75 3.96 -4.59
N ILE A 163 -22.69 3.42 -4.00
CA ILE A 163 -22.49 1.96 -3.91
C ILE A 163 -23.34 1.37 -2.78
N TYR A 164 -23.48 2.06 -1.64
CA TYR A 164 -24.43 1.68 -0.59
C TYR A 164 -25.88 1.73 -1.08
N ASP A 165 -26.29 2.83 -1.72
CA ASP A 165 -27.65 3.03 -2.26
C ASP A 165 -28.05 1.98 -3.31
N ALA A 166 -27.05 1.34 -3.95
CA ALA A 166 -27.26 0.26 -4.92
C ALA A 166 -27.43 -1.12 -4.28
N GLY A 167 -27.26 -1.26 -2.96
CA GLY A 167 -27.35 -2.54 -2.26
C GLY A 167 -26.20 -3.50 -2.57
N ALA A 168 -25.01 -2.97 -2.88
CA ALA A 168 -23.88 -3.79 -3.35
C ALA A 168 -23.15 -4.58 -2.24
N TYR A 169 -23.50 -4.38 -0.98
CA TYR A 169 -22.85 -5.01 0.18
C TYR A 169 -23.85 -5.80 1.02
N VAL A 170 -23.40 -6.96 1.49
CA VAL A 170 -24.04 -7.74 2.56
C VAL A 170 -23.53 -7.22 3.90
N GLU A 171 -24.45 -6.91 4.83
CA GLU A 171 -24.12 -6.37 6.14
C GLU A 171 -24.03 -7.48 7.20
N HIS A 172 -22.93 -7.53 7.94
CA HIS A 172 -22.77 -8.39 9.11
C HIS A 172 -22.97 -7.54 10.38
N GLU A 173 -24.14 -7.66 11.01
CA GLU A 173 -24.48 -6.89 12.23
C GLU A 173 -23.66 -7.31 13.46
N GLU A 174 -23.40 -8.60 13.60
CA GLU A 174 -22.59 -9.12 14.70
C GLU A 174 -21.09 -8.93 14.40
N PRO A 175 -20.28 -8.45 15.37
CA PRO A 175 -18.85 -8.30 15.19
C PRO A 175 -18.17 -9.61 14.76
N SER A 176 -17.77 -9.68 13.49
CA SER A 176 -17.28 -10.89 12.85
C SER A 176 -15.81 -10.75 12.44
N LEU A 177 -15.12 -11.87 12.33
CA LEU A 177 -13.89 -12.00 11.56
C LEU A 177 -14.20 -12.58 10.19
N PHE A 178 -13.33 -12.37 9.21
CA PHE A 178 -13.47 -12.96 7.89
C PHE A 178 -12.20 -13.69 7.47
N LEU A 179 -12.32 -14.92 7.01
CA LEU A 179 -11.22 -15.67 6.44
C LEU A 179 -11.18 -15.34 4.95
N TYR A 180 -10.04 -14.86 4.46
CA TYR A 180 -9.90 -14.34 3.10
C TYR A 180 -8.76 -15.06 2.38
N ARG A 181 -9.14 -15.95 1.46
CA ARG A 181 -8.20 -16.67 0.59
C ARG A 181 -8.06 -15.94 -0.74
N MET A 182 -6.82 -15.76 -1.17
CA MET A 182 -6.46 -15.27 -2.50
C MET A 182 -5.53 -16.26 -3.18
N GLU A 183 -5.83 -16.60 -4.43
CA GLU A 183 -5.07 -17.55 -5.24
C GLU A 183 -4.68 -16.89 -6.57
N VAL A 184 -3.42 -17.01 -6.98
CA VAL A 184 -2.86 -16.46 -8.23
C VAL A 184 -1.80 -17.40 -8.79
N GLY A 185 -2.01 -17.90 -10.01
CA GLY A 185 -1.19 -18.98 -10.56
C GLY A 185 -1.23 -20.22 -9.64
N ASP A 186 -0.05 -20.73 -9.29
CA ASP A 186 0.10 -21.86 -8.35
C ASP A 186 0.21 -21.41 -6.87
N HIS A 187 0.08 -20.11 -6.58
CA HIS A 187 0.22 -19.56 -5.24
C HIS A 187 -1.14 -19.32 -4.57
N SER A 188 -1.23 -19.63 -3.27
CA SER A 188 -2.41 -19.44 -2.42
C SER A 188 -1.98 -18.90 -1.05
N GLN A 189 -2.71 -17.92 -0.53
CA GLN A 189 -2.60 -17.46 0.86
C GLN A 189 -3.99 -17.21 1.47
N THR A 190 -4.17 -17.56 2.74
CA THR A 190 -5.41 -17.41 3.52
C THR A 190 -5.13 -16.54 4.75
N GLY A 191 -5.74 -15.36 4.80
CA GLY A 191 -5.57 -14.42 5.90
C GLY A 191 -6.82 -14.26 6.76
N ILE A 192 -6.65 -13.84 8.00
CA ILE A 192 -7.73 -13.44 8.90
C ILE A 192 -7.90 -11.93 8.82
N LEU A 193 -9.03 -11.47 8.30
CA LEU A 193 -9.45 -10.07 8.32
C LEU A 193 -10.20 -9.76 9.61
N GLY A 194 -9.81 -8.68 10.26
CA GLY A 194 -10.51 -8.08 11.39
C GLY A 194 -10.05 -6.65 11.61
N VAL A 195 -10.13 -6.19 12.85
CA VAL A 195 -9.49 -4.94 13.27
C VAL A 195 -8.39 -5.19 14.30
N VAL A 196 -7.29 -4.47 14.14
CA VAL A 196 -6.10 -4.50 15.01
C VAL A 196 -5.93 -3.15 15.71
N PRO A 197 -5.27 -3.07 16.88
CA PRO A 197 -5.10 -1.80 17.57
C PRO A 197 -4.27 -0.82 16.73
N VAL A 198 -4.67 0.46 16.72
CA VAL A 198 -3.85 1.54 16.16
C VAL A 198 -2.67 1.76 17.10
N THR A 199 -1.50 1.29 16.70
CA THR A 199 -0.25 1.39 17.47
C THR A 199 0.49 2.71 17.20
N ASN A 200 1.20 3.19 18.21
CA ASN A 200 2.23 4.21 18.01
C ASN A 200 3.47 3.59 17.35
N SER A 201 4.36 4.43 16.82
CA SER A 201 5.60 3.95 16.18
C SER A 201 6.61 3.26 17.13
N ASP A 202 6.45 3.37 18.45
CA ASP A 202 7.27 2.72 19.49
C ASP A 202 6.64 1.43 20.06
N ASP A 203 5.39 1.12 19.70
CA ASP A 203 4.65 -0.05 20.19
C ASP A 203 4.95 -1.28 19.33
N ARG A 204 5.63 -2.26 19.95
CA ARG A 204 6.13 -3.47 19.29
C ARG A 204 5.07 -4.51 18.90
N ARG A 205 3.77 -4.27 19.13
CA ARG A 205 2.70 -5.18 18.67
C ARG A 205 2.53 -5.20 17.15
N ILE A 206 2.79 -4.07 16.48
CA ILE A 206 2.72 -3.97 15.01
C ILE A 206 3.99 -3.27 14.51
N LEU A 207 4.97 -4.06 14.07
CA LEU A 207 6.28 -3.58 13.63
C LEU A 207 6.24 -3.03 12.20
N ARG A 208 6.90 -1.89 12.01
CA ARG A 208 7.02 -1.16 10.74
C ARG A 208 8.46 -1.24 10.25
N HIS A 209 8.66 -1.28 8.93
CA HIS A 209 9.99 -1.37 8.32
C HIS A 209 10.14 -0.48 7.06
N GLU A 210 9.18 0.40 6.77
CA GLU A 210 9.23 1.36 5.65
C GLU A 210 8.91 2.78 6.15
N SER A 211 9.53 3.79 5.53
CA SER A 211 9.26 5.21 5.82
C SER A 211 7.95 5.69 5.21
N VAL A 212 7.15 6.43 5.99
CA VAL A 212 5.90 7.04 5.52
C VAL A 212 6.16 8.44 4.95
N ARG A 213 5.61 8.72 3.76
CA ARG A 213 5.60 10.07 3.14
C ARG A 213 4.48 10.92 3.74
N PRO A 214 4.75 12.09 4.37
CA PRO A 214 3.76 12.85 5.12
C PRO A 214 2.49 13.23 4.33
N GLY A 215 2.63 13.80 3.13
CA GLY A 215 1.47 14.24 2.34
C GLY A 215 0.52 13.11 1.92
N ARG A 216 1.02 11.89 1.73
CA ARG A 216 0.17 10.72 1.42
C ARG A 216 -0.60 10.24 2.66
N ALA A 217 -0.01 10.38 3.85
CA ALA A 217 -0.69 10.03 5.09
C ALA A 217 -1.83 11.02 5.40
N ASP A 218 -1.62 12.33 5.21
CA ASP A 218 -2.65 13.34 5.48
C ASP A 218 -3.93 13.14 4.64
N LEU A 219 -3.80 12.91 3.33
CA LEU A 219 -4.95 12.63 2.46
C LEU A 219 -5.71 11.36 2.90
N LEU A 220 -5.00 10.30 3.30
CA LEU A 220 -5.60 9.07 3.80
C LEU A 220 -6.28 9.28 5.17
N THR A 221 -5.71 10.11 6.06
CA THR A 221 -6.31 10.50 7.33
C THR A 221 -7.62 11.23 7.10
N ARG A 222 -7.61 12.22 6.19
CA ARG A 222 -8.80 12.98 5.83
C ARG A 222 -9.86 12.09 5.18
N HIS A 223 -9.46 11.20 4.27
CA HIS A 223 -10.35 10.22 3.65
C HIS A 223 -11.06 9.34 4.69
N LEU A 224 -10.31 8.74 5.64
CA LEU A 224 -10.88 7.93 6.72
C LEU A 224 -11.91 8.71 7.57
N LEU A 225 -11.66 10.00 7.84
CA LEU A 225 -12.53 10.84 8.67
C LEU A 225 -13.73 11.44 7.93
N GLU A 226 -13.59 11.76 6.64
CA GLU A 226 -14.62 12.46 5.83
C GLU A 226 -15.49 11.49 5.02
N VAL A 227 -14.92 10.38 4.55
CA VAL A 227 -15.67 9.27 3.90
C VAL A 227 -16.20 8.28 4.94
N GLY A 228 -15.64 8.27 6.16
CA GLY A 228 -16.17 7.54 7.32
C GLY A 228 -15.98 6.03 7.29
N MET A 229 -15.03 5.52 6.48
CA MET A 229 -14.78 4.09 6.33
C MET A 229 -13.32 3.76 6.02
N SER A 230 -12.97 2.48 6.21
CA SER A 230 -11.84 1.85 5.52
C SER A 230 -12.35 0.70 4.64
N SER A 231 -11.56 0.34 3.62
CA SER A 231 -12.01 -0.54 2.53
C SER A 231 -10.84 -1.16 1.75
N SER A 232 -9.68 -1.21 2.39
CA SER A 232 -8.40 -1.60 1.81
C SER A 232 -7.50 -1.96 2.98
N PRO A 233 -7.65 -3.19 3.52
CA PRO A 233 -7.02 -3.58 4.76
C PRO A 233 -5.51 -3.37 4.73
N ILE A 234 -4.93 -3.05 5.88
CA ILE A 234 -3.48 -3.15 6.06
C ILE A 234 -3.14 -4.64 5.96
N SER A 235 -2.20 -5.00 5.10
CA SER A 235 -1.69 -6.36 5.02
C SER A 235 -0.63 -6.51 6.10
N LEU A 236 -0.82 -7.49 6.98
CA LEU A 236 0.08 -7.84 8.06
C LEU A 236 0.49 -9.31 7.92
N THR A 237 1.66 -9.66 8.43
CA THR A 237 2.05 -11.06 8.61
C THR A 237 2.42 -11.39 10.06
N TYR A 238 2.32 -12.66 10.42
CA TYR A 238 2.67 -13.21 11.73
C TYR A 238 3.43 -14.53 11.55
N ARG A 239 4.15 -14.97 12.59
CA ARG A 239 4.87 -16.27 12.56
C ARG A 239 3.87 -17.43 12.58
N THR A 240 3.91 -18.25 11.53
CA THR A 240 3.04 -19.42 11.29
C THR A 240 2.94 -20.32 12.52
N ASP A 241 1.76 -20.89 12.77
CA ASP A 241 1.43 -21.58 14.02
C ASP A 241 0.36 -22.65 13.79
N GLU A 242 0.74 -23.91 13.97
CA GLU A 242 -0.11 -25.08 13.67
C GLU A 242 -1.47 -25.07 14.40
N ALA A 243 -1.56 -24.44 15.57
CA ALA A 243 -2.81 -24.35 16.32
C ALA A 243 -3.76 -23.31 15.69
N LEU A 244 -3.23 -22.15 15.29
CA LEU A 244 -4.02 -21.15 14.57
C LEU A 244 -4.41 -21.65 13.17
N ASP A 245 -3.50 -22.31 12.46
CA ASP A 245 -3.76 -22.89 11.14
C ASP A 245 -4.88 -23.95 11.20
N SER A 246 -4.92 -24.73 12.29
CA SER A 246 -6.01 -25.69 12.56
C SER A 246 -7.37 -25.02 12.77
N VAL A 247 -7.42 -23.85 13.43
CA VAL A 247 -8.66 -23.07 13.59
C VAL A 247 -9.10 -22.48 12.24
N ILE A 248 -8.18 -21.89 11.47
CA ILE A 248 -8.45 -21.39 10.11
C ILE A 248 -9.00 -22.51 9.20
N ALA A 249 -8.41 -23.71 9.27
CA ALA A 249 -8.89 -24.87 8.53
C ALA A 249 -10.32 -25.27 8.93
N SER A 250 -10.67 -25.19 10.21
CA SER A 250 -12.04 -25.43 10.70
C SER A 250 -13.02 -24.39 10.15
N CYS A 251 -12.73 -23.10 10.30
CA CYS A 251 -13.60 -22.01 9.84
C CYS A 251 -13.72 -21.90 8.31
N THR A 252 -12.87 -22.61 7.54
CA THR A 252 -12.92 -22.64 6.06
C THR A 252 -13.47 -23.95 5.49
N ALA A 253 -13.98 -24.85 6.35
CA ALA A 253 -14.62 -26.11 5.94
C ALA A 253 -16.05 -25.91 5.39
N ASP A 254 -16.74 -24.87 5.84
CA ASP A 254 -18.12 -24.53 5.44
C ASP A 254 -18.18 -23.78 4.09
N GLN A 255 -19.40 -23.50 3.63
CA GLN A 255 -19.61 -22.75 2.39
C GLN A 255 -19.17 -21.29 2.57
N PRO A 256 -18.34 -20.76 1.65
CA PRO A 256 -17.94 -19.36 1.68
C PRO A 256 -19.08 -18.43 1.27
N ILE A 257 -19.07 -17.23 1.84
CA ILE A 257 -20.03 -16.15 1.59
C ILE A 257 -19.73 -15.36 0.31
N LEU A 258 -18.49 -15.42 -0.19
CA LEU A 258 -18.09 -14.83 -1.47
C LEU A 258 -17.16 -15.78 -2.21
N LYS A 259 -17.39 -15.94 -3.52
CA LYS A 259 -16.42 -16.41 -4.50
C LYS A 259 -16.40 -15.45 -5.67
N SER A 260 -15.25 -14.86 -5.98
CA SER A 260 -15.10 -13.97 -7.13
C SER A 260 -13.76 -14.20 -7.82
N THR A 261 -13.61 -13.70 -9.04
CA THR A 261 -12.36 -13.81 -9.81
C THR A 261 -12.16 -12.56 -10.64
N SER A 262 -11.15 -11.77 -10.29
CA SER A 262 -10.86 -10.51 -10.96
C SER A 262 -9.37 -10.44 -11.27
N GLU A 263 -9.04 -10.03 -12.50
CA GLU A 263 -7.66 -9.84 -13.01
C GLU A 263 -6.69 -10.99 -12.67
N GLY A 264 -7.14 -12.25 -12.77
CA GLY A 264 -6.30 -13.42 -12.50
C GLY A 264 -6.11 -13.80 -11.03
N VAL A 265 -6.75 -13.08 -10.10
CA VAL A 265 -6.80 -13.43 -8.67
C VAL A 265 -8.16 -14.05 -8.37
N HIS A 266 -8.17 -15.30 -7.94
CA HIS A 266 -9.35 -15.95 -7.37
C HIS A 266 -9.46 -15.58 -5.89
N GLN A 267 -10.67 -15.26 -5.44
CA GLN A 267 -10.95 -14.76 -4.10
C GLN A 267 -12.06 -15.58 -3.47
N THR A 268 -11.83 -16.09 -2.25
CA THR A 268 -12.86 -16.79 -1.47
C THR A 268 -12.91 -16.19 -0.06
N VAL A 269 -14.12 -15.92 0.44
CA VAL A 269 -14.33 -15.36 1.80
C VAL A 269 -15.28 -16.24 2.61
N TRP A 270 -14.93 -16.50 3.86
CA TRP A 270 -15.82 -17.06 4.88
C TRP A 270 -16.01 -16.03 6.01
N ALA A 271 -17.17 -16.00 6.66
CA ALA A 271 -17.37 -15.25 7.90
C ALA A 271 -17.25 -16.19 9.10
N ALA A 272 -16.56 -15.73 10.15
CA ALA A 272 -16.48 -16.37 11.45
C ALA A 272 -17.09 -15.43 12.49
N ALA A 273 -18.09 -15.92 13.24
CA ALA A 273 -18.81 -15.19 14.27
C ALA A 273 -19.01 -16.10 15.50
N GLY A 274 -19.34 -15.51 16.65
CA GLY A 274 -19.52 -16.26 17.90
C GLY A 274 -18.29 -17.11 18.26
N GLU A 275 -18.50 -18.40 18.51
CA GLU A 275 -17.45 -19.34 18.96
C GLU A 275 -16.27 -19.45 17.98
N ASP A 276 -16.50 -19.36 16.66
CA ASP A 276 -15.42 -19.38 15.66
C ASP A 276 -14.56 -18.10 15.71
N ALA A 277 -15.19 -16.95 15.90
CA ALA A 277 -14.48 -15.68 16.05
C ALA A 277 -13.65 -15.68 17.34
N ASP A 278 -14.23 -16.15 18.45
CA ASP A 278 -13.53 -16.28 19.73
C ASP A 278 -12.35 -17.27 19.63
N ALA A 279 -12.51 -18.39 18.91
CA ALA A 279 -11.42 -19.35 18.68
C ALA A 279 -10.25 -18.71 17.92
N LEU A 280 -10.53 -17.99 16.82
CA LEU A 280 -9.51 -17.28 16.04
C LEU A 280 -8.81 -16.18 16.86
N ILE A 281 -9.58 -15.38 17.61
CA ILE A 281 -9.05 -14.31 18.46
C ILE A 281 -8.11 -14.88 19.55
N ASN A 282 -8.50 -15.98 20.20
CA ASN A 282 -7.71 -16.61 21.26
C ASN A 282 -6.46 -17.33 20.71
N ALA A 283 -6.53 -17.94 19.52
CA ALA A 283 -5.37 -18.57 18.89
C ALA A 283 -4.37 -17.53 18.31
N MET A 284 -4.87 -16.37 17.89
CA MET A 284 -4.04 -15.21 17.51
C MET A 284 -3.30 -14.63 18.72
N GLY A 285 -3.97 -14.46 19.87
CA GLY A 285 -3.34 -14.00 21.11
C GLY A 285 -2.72 -12.60 20.99
N ASP A 286 -1.57 -12.40 21.64
CA ASP A 286 -0.82 -11.12 21.68
C ASP A 286 0.37 -11.04 20.70
N ARG A 287 0.37 -11.89 19.64
CA ARG A 287 1.46 -12.03 18.68
C ARG A 287 1.93 -10.70 18.08
N THR A 288 3.25 -10.57 17.91
CA THR A 288 3.85 -9.51 17.09
C THR A 288 3.42 -9.66 15.64
N LEU A 289 2.82 -8.60 15.10
CA LEU A 289 2.44 -8.47 13.70
C LEU A 289 3.47 -7.60 12.96
N TYR A 290 3.67 -7.88 11.68
CA TYR A 290 4.64 -7.19 10.82
C TYR A 290 3.90 -6.61 9.62
N VAL A 291 4.03 -5.29 9.37
CA VAL A 291 3.35 -4.66 8.23
C VAL A 291 3.97 -5.13 6.92
N THR A 292 3.18 -5.71 6.01
CA THR A 292 3.64 -6.13 4.67
C THR A 292 3.19 -5.17 3.57
N ASP A 293 1.96 -4.65 3.60
CA ASP A 293 1.50 -3.54 2.75
C ASP A 293 0.58 -2.61 3.53
N GLY A 294 0.76 -1.29 3.36
CA GLY A 294 -0.11 -0.28 3.97
C GLY A 294 0.52 0.54 5.10
N HIS A 295 1.85 0.70 5.19
CA HIS A 295 2.49 1.60 6.17
C HIS A 295 1.87 3.01 6.19
N HIS A 296 1.49 3.56 5.02
CA HIS A 296 0.77 4.83 4.94
C HIS A 296 -0.65 4.79 5.51
N ARG A 297 -1.37 3.67 5.39
CA ARG A 297 -2.72 3.48 5.95
C ARG A 297 -2.65 3.37 7.48
N LEU A 298 -1.66 2.66 8.02
CA LEU A 298 -1.42 2.57 9.46
C LEU A 298 -1.08 3.94 10.08
N ALA A 299 -0.18 4.70 9.44
CA ALA A 299 0.14 6.06 9.89
C ALA A 299 -1.04 7.04 9.74
N ALA A 300 -1.90 6.86 8.72
CA ALA A 300 -3.12 7.63 8.58
C ALA A 300 -4.15 7.33 9.68
N ALA A 301 -4.28 6.07 10.10
CA ALA A 301 -5.11 5.69 11.24
C ALA A 301 -4.56 6.24 12.57
N GLU A 302 -3.24 6.19 12.78
CA GLU A 302 -2.54 6.80 13.93
C GLU A 302 -2.83 8.31 13.99
N GLU A 303 -2.66 9.02 12.89
CA GLU A 303 -2.93 10.46 12.79
C GLU A 303 -4.43 10.78 12.94
N ALA A 304 -5.35 9.98 12.38
CA ALA A 304 -6.79 10.15 12.55
C ALA A 304 -7.21 10.03 14.03
N ARG A 305 -6.71 8.99 14.70
CA ARG A 305 -6.89 8.80 16.15
C ARG A 305 -6.31 9.97 16.94
N ASN A 306 -5.12 10.46 16.58
CA ASN A 306 -4.48 11.59 17.26
C ASN A 306 -5.25 12.91 17.07
N ARG A 307 -5.83 13.15 15.88
CA ARG A 307 -6.66 14.35 15.59
C ARG A 307 -7.99 14.36 16.31
N VAL A 308 -8.63 13.21 16.46
CA VAL A 308 -9.92 13.07 17.18
C VAL A 308 -9.70 12.94 18.69
N ALA A 309 -8.55 12.41 19.11
CA ALA A 309 -8.18 12.18 20.52
C ALA A 309 -9.28 11.47 21.34
N PRO A 310 -9.76 10.29 20.90
CA PRO A 310 -10.88 9.62 21.54
C PRO A 310 -10.52 9.15 22.96
N THR A 311 -11.41 9.41 23.91
CA THR A 311 -11.22 9.06 25.33
C THR A 311 -11.69 7.64 25.68
N HIS A 312 -12.53 7.02 24.84
CA HIS A 312 -13.05 5.67 25.06
C HIS A 312 -12.12 4.62 24.42
N PRO A 313 -11.80 3.49 25.10
CA PRO A 313 -10.95 2.44 24.53
C PRO A 313 -11.59 1.67 23.37
N ASP A 314 -12.92 1.55 23.36
CA ASP A 314 -13.67 0.94 22.24
C ASP A 314 -14.03 1.92 21.11
N HIS A 315 -13.51 3.16 21.12
CA HIS A 315 -13.81 4.09 20.03
C HIS A 315 -13.25 3.54 18.70
N PRO A 316 -13.97 3.62 17.56
CA PRO A 316 -13.56 2.95 16.32
C PRO A 316 -12.14 3.31 15.85
N LEU A 317 -11.72 4.58 15.99
CA LEU A 317 -10.36 5.02 15.66
C LEU A 317 -9.24 4.48 16.58
N GLN A 318 -9.54 3.75 17.65
CA GLN A 318 -8.53 2.99 18.41
C GLN A 318 -8.10 1.72 17.66
N TRP A 319 -8.83 1.35 16.61
CA TRP A 319 -8.67 0.14 15.82
C TRP A 319 -8.57 0.47 14.33
N THR A 320 -7.90 -0.38 13.55
CA THR A 320 -7.76 -0.22 12.09
C THR A 320 -7.95 -1.58 11.40
N GLU A 321 -8.53 -1.55 10.19
CA GLU A 321 -8.85 -2.74 9.40
C GLU A 321 -7.57 -3.36 8.84
N ALA A 322 -7.37 -4.64 9.12
CA ALA A 322 -6.20 -5.39 8.68
C ALA A 322 -6.54 -6.83 8.34
N VAL A 323 -5.76 -7.40 7.42
CA VAL A 323 -5.74 -8.83 7.13
C VAL A 323 -4.38 -9.40 7.52
N LEU A 324 -4.40 -10.50 8.26
CA LEU A 324 -3.26 -11.12 8.89
C LEU A 324 -2.99 -12.46 8.19
N PHE A 325 -1.85 -12.60 7.51
CA PHE A 325 -1.45 -13.83 6.80
C PHE A 325 -0.26 -14.52 7.51
N PRO A 326 -0.19 -15.86 7.53
CA PRO A 326 0.96 -16.58 8.08
C PRO A 326 2.21 -16.37 7.21
N ASP A 327 3.38 -16.19 7.83
CA ASP A 327 4.65 -15.89 7.14
C ASP A 327 5.09 -16.96 6.14
N ALA A 328 4.65 -18.21 6.31
CA ALA A 328 4.90 -19.31 5.38
C ALA A 328 4.07 -19.24 4.08
N GLU A 329 2.94 -18.52 4.09
CA GLU A 329 2.10 -18.31 2.89
C GLU A 329 2.37 -16.97 2.19
N MET A 330 3.24 -16.10 2.72
CA MET A 330 3.51 -14.80 2.10
C MET A 330 4.44 -14.93 0.88
N LEU A 331 3.95 -14.66 -0.33
CA LEU A 331 4.78 -14.51 -1.52
C LEU A 331 5.36 -13.07 -1.62
N VAL A 332 6.70 -12.98 -1.66
CA VAL A 332 7.45 -11.74 -1.87
C VAL A 332 8.18 -11.80 -3.20
N LEU A 333 7.96 -10.79 -4.03
CA LEU A 333 8.60 -10.60 -5.32
C LEU A 333 9.55 -9.38 -5.30
N PRO A 334 10.55 -9.36 -6.19
CA PRO A 334 11.49 -8.25 -6.27
C PRO A 334 10.91 -7.02 -6.99
N PHE A 335 11.46 -5.85 -6.67
CA PHE A 335 11.51 -4.72 -7.59
C PHE A 335 12.89 -4.68 -8.27
N HIS A 336 12.91 -4.91 -9.58
CA HIS A 336 14.06 -4.63 -10.42
C HIS A 336 14.30 -3.12 -10.53
N ARG A 337 15.55 -2.73 -10.80
CA ARG A 337 15.95 -1.31 -10.91
C ARG A 337 16.38 -1.00 -12.33
N ARG A 338 16.04 0.20 -12.80
CA ARG A 338 16.59 0.83 -14.00
C ARG A 338 17.40 2.03 -13.56
N VAL A 339 18.63 2.13 -14.06
CA VAL A 339 19.63 3.09 -13.60
C VAL A 339 20.26 3.77 -14.81
N GLY A 340 20.07 5.08 -14.94
CA GLY A 340 20.77 5.87 -15.94
C GLY A 340 22.13 6.34 -15.45
N ASP A 341 23.08 6.51 -16.38
CA ASP A 341 24.42 6.99 -16.05
C ASP A 341 24.55 8.52 -16.15
N ARG A 342 24.89 9.17 -15.05
CA ARG A 342 25.10 10.63 -15.00
C ARG A 342 26.34 11.08 -15.78
N ALA A 343 27.32 10.19 -15.97
CA ALA A 343 28.54 10.48 -16.69
C ALA A 343 28.42 10.30 -18.22
N GLY A 344 27.31 9.74 -18.73
CA GLY A 344 27.11 9.49 -20.16
C GLY A 344 28.10 8.48 -20.75
N ARG A 345 28.55 7.50 -19.96
CA ARG A 345 29.47 6.44 -20.38
C ARG A 345 28.85 5.54 -21.45
N SER A 346 29.70 4.96 -22.30
CA SER A 346 29.30 3.86 -23.17
C SER A 346 28.98 2.59 -22.37
N SER A 347 28.26 1.65 -22.98
CA SER A 347 27.99 0.34 -22.38
C SER A 347 29.27 -0.37 -21.95
N GLU A 348 30.35 -0.28 -22.72
CA GLU A 348 31.67 -0.85 -22.39
C GLU A 348 32.26 -0.26 -21.11
N ALA A 349 32.23 1.07 -20.95
CA ALA A 349 32.76 1.75 -19.77
C ALA A 349 31.86 1.56 -18.52
N ILE A 350 30.57 1.26 -18.72
CA ILE A 350 29.68 0.80 -17.64
C ILE A 350 30.03 -0.62 -17.22
N ILE A 351 30.24 -1.53 -18.18
CA ILE A 351 30.65 -2.94 -17.92
C ILE A 351 31.99 -2.98 -17.17
N GLU A 352 32.97 -2.16 -17.59
CA GLU A 352 34.27 -2.01 -16.93
C GLU A 352 34.09 -1.58 -15.46
N ALA A 353 33.37 -0.48 -15.21
CA ALA A 353 33.12 0.00 -13.85
C ALA A 353 32.33 -0.98 -12.97
N LEU A 354 31.40 -1.76 -13.54
CA LEU A 354 30.70 -2.82 -12.80
C LEU A 354 31.63 -3.98 -12.42
N SER A 355 32.61 -4.30 -13.26
CA SER A 355 33.61 -5.33 -12.97
C SER A 355 34.61 -4.91 -11.88
N GLU A 356 34.75 -3.61 -11.61
CA GLU A 356 35.49 -3.10 -10.45
C GLU A 356 34.72 -3.28 -9.13
N CYS A 357 33.39 -3.32 -9.18
CA CYS A 357 32.55 -3.55 -7.99
C CYS A 357 32.53 -5.03 -7.56
N GLY A 358 32.57 -5.97 -8.51
CA GLY A 358 32.55 -7.40 -8.19
C GLY A 358 32.64 -8.32 -9.42
N PRO A 359 32.77 -9.65 -9.20
CA PRO A 359 32.80 -10.64 -10.27
C PRO A 359 31.60 -10.55 -11.23
N LEU A 360 31.88 -10.10 -12.47
CA LEU A 360 30.90 -9.94 -13.54
C LEU A 360 31.08 -11.04 -14.60
N GLN A 361 30.02 -11.81 -14.88
CA GLN A 361 30.05 -12.93 -15.84
C GLN A 361 28.98 -12.74 -16.93
N PRO A 362 29.32 -12.85 -18.23
CA PRO A 362 28.32 -12.84 -19.31
C PRO A 362 27.31 -13.98 -19.20
N ARG A 363 26.08 -13.74 -19.66
CA ARG A 363 24.96 -14.69 -19.68
C ARG A 363 24.29 -14.70 -21.06
N ALA A 364 23.66 -15.81 -21.43
CA ALA A 364 23.07 -15.94 -22.77
C ALA A 364 21.81 -15.06 -22.91
N ASP A 365 20.98 -15.02 -21.88
CA ASP A 365 19.72 -14.28 -21.86
C ASP A 365 19.32 -13.81 -20.44
N ALA A 366 18.07 -13.37 -20.32
CA ALA A 366 17.48 -12.82 -19.11
C ALA A 366 17.26 -13.85 -17.99
N GLU A 367 16.96 -15.11 -18.32
CA GLU A 367 16.72 -16.16 -17.33
C GLU A 367 18.04 -16.75 -16.84
N ASP A 368 19.03 -16.90 -17.73
CA ASP A 368 20.42 -17.21 -17.34
C ASP A 368 21.04 -16.15 -16.41
N ALA A 369 20.59 -14.89 -16.52
CA ALA A 369 21.01 -13.78 -15.67
C ALA A 369 20.18 -13.62 -14.39
N ARG A 370 19.03 -14.29 -14.26
CA ARG A 370 18.13 -14.16 -13.11
C ARG A 370 18.79 -14.77 -11.85
N PRO A 371 18.88 -14.04 -10.73
CA PRO A 371 19.46 -14.59 -9.50
C PRO A 371 18.52 -15.59 -8.83
N ILE A 372 18.89 -16.87 -8.87
CA ILE A 372 18.16 -17.99 -8.23
C ILE A 372 18.33 -18.06 -6.70
N GLY A 373 19.17 -17.20 -6.12
CA GLY A 373 19.48 -17.14 -4.70
C GLY A 373 20.16 -15.82 -4.33
N PRO A 374 20.36 -15.55 -3.03
CA PRO A 374 20.92 -14.31 -2.55
C PRO A 374 22.42 -14.15 -2.88
N GLY A 375 22.89 -12.90 -2.91
CA GLY A 375 24.27 -12.51 -3.21
C GLY A 375 24.58 -12.26 -4.68
N MET A 376 23.60 -12.38 -5.57
CA MET A 376 23.78 -12.16 -7.01
C MET A 376 22.72 -11.18 -7.55
N VAL A 377 23.08 -10.43 -8.58
CA VAL A 377 22.12 -9.67 -9.40
C VAL A 377 22.34 -9.95 -10.88
N GLY A 378 21.26 -10.02 -11.64
CA GLY A 378 21.31 -9.96 -13.10
C GLY A 378 21.50 -8.52 -13.55
N VAL A 379 22.29 -8.30 -14.60
CA VAL A 379 22.56 -6.98 -15.17
C VAL A 379 22.27 -7.01 -16.67
N TYR A 380 21.52 -6.01 -17.12
CA TYR A 380 21.25 -5.73 -18.53
C TYR A 380 21.90 -4.41 -18.94
N VAL A 381 22.76 -4.42 -19.95
CA VAL A 381 23.40 -3.19 -20.46
C VAL A 381 23.72 -3.32 -21.95
N GLY A 382 23.15 -2.41 -22.75
CA GLY A 382 23.39 -2.30 -24.20
C GLY A 382 23.19 -3.62 -24.95
N GLY A 383 22.01 -4.23 -24.86
CA GLY A 383 21.71 -5.50 -25.53
C GLY A 383 22.29 -6.76 -24.91
N ARG A 384 23.10 -6.68 -23.84
CA ARG A 384 23.82 -7.81 -23.24
C ARG A 384 23.40 -8.09 -21.80
N TRP A 385 23.46 -9.38 -21.45
CA TRP A 385 23.15 -9.90 -20.12
C TRP A 385 24.40 -10.37 -19.38
N PHE A 386 24.42 -10.12 -18.08
CA PHE A 386 25.47 -10.55 -17.15
C PHE A 386 24.85 -10.96 -15.81
N SER A 387 25.59 -11.72 -15.02
CA SER A 387 25.38 -11.85 -13.58
C SER A 387 26.55 -11.19 -12.84
N LEU A 388 26.25 -10.41 -11.80
CA LEU A 388 27.22 -9.73 -10.94
C LEU A 388 27.08 -10.25 -9.50
N GLU A 389 28.19 -10.68 -8.91
CA GLU A 389 28.26 -11.01 -7.48
C GLU A 389 28.25 -9.71 -6.65
N LEU A 390 27.33 -9.63 -5.69
CA LEU A 390 27.17 -8.45 -4.86
C LEU A 390 28.32 -8.31 -3.84
N PRO A 391 28.86 -7.09 -3.66
CA PRO A 391 29.84 -6.82 -2.59
C PRO A 391 29.37 -7.30 -1.21
N ALA A 392 30.33 -7.51 -0.32
CA ALA A 392 30.03 -7.78 1.09
C ALA A 392 29.22 -6.62 1.71
N ALA A 393 28.33 -6.95 2.64
CA ALA A 393 27.51 -5.97 3.35
C ALA A 393 28.35 -4.91 4.07
N ILE A 394 28.01 -3.63 3.89
CA ILE A 394 28.65 -2.51 4.60
C ILE A 394 27.93 -2.32 5.94
N GLY A 395 28.16 -3.25 6.86
CA GLY A 395 27.55 -3.22 8.19
C GLY A 395 27.25 -4.61 8.73
N SER A 396 26.40 -4.68 9.75
CA SER A 396 26.09 -5.93 10.47
C SER A 396 24.64 -6.03 10.95
N ARG A 397 23.79 -5.03 10.70
CA ARG A 397 22.34 -5.09 10.97
C ARG A 397 21.67 -6.07 10.01
N ALA A 398 20.38 -6.34 10.21
CA ALA A 398 19.60 -7.12 9.25
C ALA A 398 19.49 -6.37 7.91
N VAL A 399 19.23 -5.04 7.95
CA VAL A 399 19.06 -4.21 6.76
C VAL A 399 20.33 -4.11 5.91
N ASP A 400 21.51 -4.08 6.53
CA ASP A 400 22.80 -3.95 5.82
C ASP A 400 23.10 -5.17 4.94
N ARG A 401 22.52 -6.33 5.27
CA ARG A 401 22.79 -7.62 4.62
C ARG A 401 21.87 -7.92 3.43
N LEU A 402 20.74 -7.20 3.32
CA LEU A 402 19.82 -7.40 2.21
C LEU A 402 20.52 -7.15 0.88
N ASP A 403 20.25 -7.97 -0.13
CA ASP A 403 20.81 -7.78 -1.47
C ASP A 403 20.45 -6.41 -2.08
N VAL A 404 19.27 -5.87 -1.75
CA VAL A 404 18.86 -4.52 -2.14
C VAL A 404 19.72 -3.41 -1.53
N SER A 405 20.23 -3.60 -0.30
CA SER A 405 21.16 -2.68 0.37
C SER A 405 22.58 -2.86 -0.16
N ARG A 406 23.03 -4.11 -0.34
CA ARG A 406 24.33 -4.44 -0.94
C ARG A 406 24.47 -3.91 -2.37
N LEU A 407 23.41 -4.00 -3.17
CA LEU A 407 23.33 -3.38 -4.49
C LEU A 407 23.41 -1.84 -4.38
N GLN A 408 22.62 -1.25 -3.48
CA GLN A 408 22.57 0.21 -3.29
C GLN A 408 23.93 0.78 -2.87
N ASP A 409 24.51 0.26 -1.79
CA ASP A 409 25.72 0.82 -1.17
C ASP A 409 27.01 0.34 -1.85
N GLY A 410 27.02 -0.89 -2.37
CA GLY A 410 28.19 -1.51 -3.00
C GLY A 410 28.33 -1.24 -4.50
N ILE A 411 27.25 -0.86 -5.21
CA ILE A 411 27.27 -0.66 -6.67
C ILE A 411 26.61 0.68 -7.06
N LEU A 412 25.36 0.94 -6.67
CA LEU A 412 24.62 2.09 -7.21
C LEU A 412 25.17 3.44 -6.72
N ALA A 413 25.52 3.54 -5.44
CA ALA A 413 26.19 4.70 -4.88
C ALA A 413 27.60 4.92 -5.48
N PRO A 414 28.54 3.94 -5.46
CA PRO A 414 29.89 4.16 -5.98
C PRO A 414 29.97 4.27 -7.51
N ALA A 415 29.27 3.42 -8.27
CA ALA A 415 29.41 3.35 -9.72
C ALA A 415 28.49 4.33 -10.48
N PHE A 416 27.36 4.76 -9.91
CA PHE A 416 26.39 5.65 -10.59
C PHE A 416 26.07 6.94 -9.81
N GLY A 417 26.57 7.10 -8.58
CA GLY A 417 26.34 8.28 -7.75
C GLY A 417 24.92 8.39 -7.18
N ILE A 418 24.14 7.31 -7.17
CA ILE A 418 22.79 7.29 -6.60
C ILE A 418 22.90 7.11 -5.09
N THR A 419 22.69 8.17 -4.32
CA THR A 419 22.81 8.17 -2.84
C THR A 419 21.47 8.21 -2.10
N ASP A 420 20.44 8.85 -2.66
CA ASP A 420 19.05 8.80 -2.17
C ASP A 420 18.16 8.15 -3.25
N PRO A 421 18.07 6.81 -3.31
CA PRO A 421 17.28 6.11 -4.33
C PRO A 421 15.76 6.30 -4.16
N GLY A 422 15.32 6.97 -3.08
CA GLY A 422 13.92 7.34 -2.88
C GLY A 422 13.52 8.65 -3.58
N ARG A 423 14.51 9.43 -4.04
CA ARG A 423 14.33 10.75 -4.67
C ARG A 423 15.14 10.98 -5.95
N ASP A 424 16.15 10.18 -6.25
CA ASP A 424 17.00 10.37 -7.44
C ASP A 424 16.24 10.02 -8.75
N PRO A 425 16.16 10.93 -9.75
CA PRO A 425 15.47 10.67 -11.02
C PRO A 425 16.22 9.72 -11.98
N MET A 426 17.48 9.38 -11.68
CA MET A 426 18.28 8.42 -12.44
C MET A 426 17.96 6.97 -12.10
N ILE A 427 17.18 6.71 -11.04
CA ILE A 427 16.68 5.38 -10.71
C ILE A 427 15.16 5.29 -10.89
N ASP A 428 14.69 4.21 -11.49
CA ASP A 428 13.28 3.82 -11.48
C ASP A 428 13.13 2.31 -11.26
N TYR A 429 11.90 1.88 -10.97
CA TYR A 429 11.63 0.53 -10.46
C TYR A 429 10.60 -0.20 -11.30
N ILE A 430 10.79 -1.50 -11.46
CA ILE A 430 9.88 -2.41 -12.18
C ILE A 430 9.60 -3.60 -11.26
N PRO A 431 8.37 -3.77 -10.75
CA PRO A 431 8.01 -4.97 -9.98
C PRO A 431 7.99 -6.19 -10.91
N GLU A 432 8.36 -7.36 -10.38
CA GLU A 432 8.43 -8.63 -11.12
C GLU A 432 7.21 -8.92 -12.03
N PRO A 433 5.94 -8.69 -11.62
CA PRO A 433 4.78 -9.02 -12.48
C PRO A 433 4.69 -8.19 -13.77
N VAL A 434 5.45 -7.09 -13.89
CA VAL A 434 5.57 -6.32 -15.14
C VAL A 434 6.58 -6.95 -16.12
N GLY A 435 7.45 -7.84 -15.63
CA GLY A 435 8.30 -8.76 -16.39
C GLY A 435 9.59 -8.19 -16.97
N LEU A 436 10.59 -9.06 -17.15
CA LEU A 436 11.91 -8.71 -17.70
C LEU A 436 11.85 -8.16 -19.13
N ALA A 437 10.87 -8.56 -19.94
CA ALA A 437 10.66 -7.99 -21.28
C ALA A 437 10.27 -6.50 -21.24
N ALA A 438 9.65 -6.03 -20.15
CA ALA A 438 9.39 -4.61 -19.93
C ALA A 438 10.59 -3.86 -19.34
N LEU A 439 11.46 -4.54 -18.57
CA LEU A 439 12.75 -4.01 -18.15
C LEU A 439 13.63 -3.69 -19.36
N VAL A 440 13.90 -4.69 -20.22
CA VAL A 440 14.69 -4.57 -21.45
C VAL A 440 14.18 -3.43 -22.33
N ARG A 441 12.91 -3.50 -22.76
CA ARG A 441 12.31 -2.50 -23.65
C ARG A 441 12.39 -1.07 -23.11
N ARG A 442 12.33 -0.88 -21.79
CA ARG A 442 12.45 0.44 -21.17
C ARG A 442 13.91 0.86 -21.07
N CYS A 443 14.84 -0.02 -20.72
CA CYS A 443 16.28 0.24 -20.76
C CYS A 443 16.75 0.70 -22.15
N ASP A 444 16.31 0.02 -23.21
CA ASP A 444 16.68 0.34 -24.60
C ASP A 444 16.07 1.66 -25.11
N ALA A 445 15.06 2.19 -24.43
CA ALA A 445 14.37 3.41 -24.84
C ALA A 445 15.04 4.70 -24.33
N ASP A 446 15.89 4.61 -23.31
CA ASP A 446 16.56 5.76 -22.67
C ASP A 446 17.98 5.43 -22.16
N ASP A 447 18.63 4.44 -22.77
CA ASP A 447 20.02 3.99 -22.51
C ASP A 447 20.34 3.70 -21.03
N ARG A 448 19.36 3.14 -20.29
CA ARG A 448 19.52 2.76 -18.86
C ARG A 448 20.02 1.33 -18.67
N VAL A 449 20.77 1.12 -17.60
CA VAL A 449 21.18 -0.20 -17.08
C VAL A 449 20.03 -0.84 -16.31
N GLY A 450 19.73 -2.11 -16.58
CA GLY A 450 18.76 -2.90 -15.82
C GLY A 450 19.45 -3.76 -14.76
N PHE A 451 18.89 -3.81 -13.55
CA PHE A 451 19.34 -4.68 -12.46
C PHE A 451 18.18 -5.57 -11.98
N VAL A 452 18.32 -6.87 -12.22
CA VAL A 452 17.41 -7.93 -11.78
C VAL A 452 17.90 -8.43 -10.42
N VAL A 453 17.12 -8.23 -9.37
CA VAL A 453 17.49 -8.57 -7.99
C VAL A 453 16.75 -9.82 -7.52
N HIS A 454 17.36 -10.57 -6.60
CA HIS A 454 16.67 -11.65 -5.89
C HIS A 454 15.58 -11.07 -4.98
N ALA A 455 14.53 -11.85 -4.73
CA ALA A 455 13.47 -11.45 -3.80
C ALA A 455 14.02 -11.33 -2.38
N THR A 456 13.62 -10.30 -1.63
CA THR A 456 13.85 -10.29 -0.18
C THR A 456 12.88 -11.26 0.48
N SER A 457 13.37 -12.17 1.31
CA SER A 457 12.52 -13.14 2.01
C SER A 457 11.70 -12.49 3.13
N VAL A 458 10.58 -13.14 3.50
CA VAL A 458 9.74 -12.72 4.63
C VAL A 458 10.56 -12.71 5.93
N ALA A 459 11.43 -13.71 6.12
CA ALA A 459 12.30 -13.83 7.28
C ALA A 459 13.31 -12.65 7.40
N GLU A 460 13.90 -12.19 6.29
CA GLU A 460 14.77 -11.01 6.27
C GLU A 460 13.99 -9.74 6.61
N LEU A 461 12.79 -9.57 6.05
CA LEU A 461 11.92 -8.42 6.32
C LEU A 461 11.48 -8.37 7.80
N MET A 462 11.13 -9.52 8.38
CA MET A 462 10.85 -9.64 9.81
C MET A 462 12.09 -9.31 10.65
N ALA A 463 13.29 -9.76 10.26
CA ALA A 463 14.52 -9.45 10.98
C ALA A 463 14.89 -7.96 10.96
N VAL A 464 14.57 -7.24 9.87
CA VAL A 464 14.72 -5.78 9.78
C VAL A 464 13.72 -5.07 10.71
N ALA A 465 12.46 -5.49 10.69
CA ALA A 465 11.41 -4.96 11.55
C ALA A 465 11.70 -5.23 13.05
N ASP A 466 12.17 -6.43 13.38
CA ASP A 466 12.59 -6.82 14.73
C ASP A 466 13.71 -5.90 15.26
N GLY A 467 14.67 -5.55 14.40
CA GLY A 467 15.75 -4.59 14.67
C GLY A 467 15.31 -3.12 14.71
N ASN A 468 14.05 -2.81 14.39
CA ASN A 468 13.53 -1.44 14.22
C ASN A 468 14.34 -0.62 13.18
N ASP A 469 14.84 -1.31 12.15
CA ASP A 469 15.50 -0.71 10.99
C ASP A 469 14.47 -0.40 9.89
N LEU A 470 14.84 0.49 8.96
CA LEU A 470 14.03 0.85 7.81
C LEU A 470 14.65 0.27 6.53
N MET A 471 13.89 -0.52 5.78
CA MET A 471 14.32 -1.06 4.49
C MET A 471 14.51 0.08 3.46
N PRO A 472 15.41 -0.10 2.47
CA PRO A 472 15.46 0.74 1.28
C PRO A 472 14.08 0.83 0.58
N PRO A 473 13.78 1.94 -0.11
CA PRO A 473 12.54 2.06 -0.88
C PRO A 473 12.46 0.95 -1.94
N LYS A 474 11.25 0.40 -2.12
CA LYS A 474 10.99 -0.67 -3.11
C LYS A 474 11.90 -1.91 -2.90
N SER A 475 11.98 -2.38 -1.66
CA SER A 475 12.68 -3.63 -1.33
C SER A 475 11.86 -4.89 -1.61
N SER A 476 10.55 -4.85 -1.34
CA SER A 476 9.64 -6.01 -1.42
C SER A 476 8.32 -5.64 -2.11
N TYR A 477 7.84 -6.52 -2.98
CA TYR A 477 6.50 -6.47 -3.60
C TYR A 477 5.72 -7.71 -3.14
N PHE A 478 4.64 -7.53 -2.38
CA PHE A 478 3.79 -8.64 -1.95
C PHE A 478 2.68 -8.91 -2.97
N GLU A 479 2.43 -10.18 -3.26
CA GLU A 479 1.38 -10.63 -4.20
C GLU A 479 0.73 -11.91 -3.70
N PRO A 480 -0.59 -12.12 -3.88
CA PRO A 480 -1.61 -11.15 -4.28
C PRO A 480 -1.86 -10.12 -3.17
N LYS A 481 -2.09 -8.86 -3.56
CA LYS A 481 -2.51 -7.83 -2.59
C LYS A 481 -4.02 -7.90 -2.34
N PRO A 482 -4.51 -7.61 -1.12
CA PRO A 482 -5.94 -7.47 -0.85
C PRO A 482 -6.61 -6.45 -1.76
N ARG A 483 -7.76 -6.80 -2.36
CA ARG A 483 -8.50 -5.90 -3.26
C ARG A 483 -9.29 -4.84 -2.51
N SER A 484 -9.38 -3.66 -3.11
CA SER A 484 -10.16 -2.55 -2.56
C SER A 484 -11.66 -2.80 -2.77
N GLY A 485 -12.45 -2.59 -1.71
CA GLY A 485 -13.91 -2.71 -1.74
C GLY A 485 -14.47 -4.14 -1.68
N VAL A 486 -13.66 -5.18 -1.50
CA VAL A 486 -14.18 -6.52 -1.13
C VAL A 486 -14.78 -6.48 0.27
N PHE A 487 -14.09 -5.80 1.16
CA PHE A 487 -14.51 -5.52 2.53
C PHE A 487 -14.63 -4.01 2.71
N VAL A 488 -15.60 -3.58 3.52
CA VAL A 488 -15.71 -2.20 3.98
C VAL A 488 -16.03 -2.19 5.47
N ARG A 489 -15.21 -1.48 6.22
CA ARG A 489 -15.41 -1.15 7.62
C ARG A 489 -15.97 0.27 7.74
N ARG A 490 -17.21 0.39 8.22
CA ARG A 490 -17.88 1.69 8.45
C ARG A 490 -17.73 2.14 9.90
N LEU A 491 -17.14 3.31 10.12
CA LEU A 491 -16.89 3.83 11.48
C LEU A 491 -18.17 4.15 12.25
N ASP A 492 -19.27 4.45 11.56
CA ASP A 492 -20.57 4.74 12.18
C ASP A 492 -21.33 3.50 12.68
N ARG A 493 -20.96 2.29 12.21
CA ARG A 493 -21.52 1.01 12.66
C ARG A 493 -20.90 0.47 13.96
N GLU A 494 -19.76 1.01 14.37
CA GLU A 494 -18.99 0.54 15.55
C GLU A 494 -19.20 1.38 16.82
N GLY A 495 -20.09 2.38 16.77
CA GLY A 495 -20.52 3.11 17.96
C GLY A 495 -21.36 2.25 18.92
N PRO A 496 -21.49 2.62 20.20
CA PRO A 496 -22.36 1.90 21.13
C PRO A 496 -23.81 1.90 20.63
N THR A 497 -24.32 0.71 20.33
CA THR A 497 -25.71 0.44 19.92
C THR A 497 -26.69 0.86 21.03
N GLY A 498 -27.07 2.14 21.06
CA GLY A 498 -27.89 2.68 22.15
C GLY A 498 -28.11 4.20 22.17
N ALA A 499 -27.46 4.99 21.31
CA ALA A 499 -27.70 6.44 21.22
C ALA A 499 -28.10 6.86 19.80
N ALA A 500 -29.40 6.98 19.55
CA ALA A 500 -29.89 7.72 18.39
C ALA A 500 -29.52 9.21 18.58
N PRO A 501 -28.86 9.86 17.59
CA PRO A 501 -28.51 11.28 17.71
C PRO A 501 -29.77 12.15 17.60
N THR A 502 -30.01 12.95 18.64
CA THR A 502 -31.07 13.97 18.73
C THR A 502 -30.63 15.33 18.20
#